data_AF-A0A8X6TIV8-F1
#
_entry.id   AF-A0A8X6TIV8-F1
#
_cell.length_a   1.000
_cell.length_b   1.000
_cell.length_c   1.000
_cell.angle_alpha   90.00
_cell.angle_beta   90.00
_cell.angle_gamma   90.00
#
_symmetry.space_group_name_H-M   'P 1'
#
loop_
_entity.id
_entity.type
_entity.pdbx_description
1 polymer ?
#
loop_
_entity_poly.entity_id
_entity_poly.type
_entity_poly.pdbx_seq_one_letter_code
_entity_poly.pdbx_strand_id
1 'polypeptide(L)'
;MGSQRSYIAKFIAGKMNLKGLGEETVNHGLFGGIERAEKNQRYNININLSNVNGSYKCEFEVLDEKKICPSLLRINDDNCLKQLKYLDILTSDVMRNEKFCLYEKHSD
;
A
#
# COMPACT_ATOMS: atom_id res chain seq x y z
N MET A 1 -3.20 18.51 4.18
CA MET A 1 -4.04 17.49 4.84
C MET A 1 -3.66 16.16 4.21
N GLY A 2 -2.73 15.42 4.82
CA GLY A 2 -2.36 14.08 4.35
C GLY A 2 -3.36 13.06 4.88
N SER A 3 -3.81 12.13 4.05
CA SER A 3 -4.71 11.06 4.50
C SER A 3 -3.97 10.17 5.50
N GLN A 4 -4.26 10.35 6.79
CA GLN A 4 -3.76 9.52 7.89
C GLN A 4 -4.61 8.25 8.08
N ARG A 5 -5.39 7.86 7.07
CA ARG A 5 -6.28 6.71 7.16
C ARG A 5 -5.54 5.41 6.83
N SER A 6 -5.96 4.35 7.50
CA SER A 6 -5.53 2.99 7.19
C SER A 6 -6.39 2.43 6.07
N TYR A 7 -5.75 1.79 5.10
CA TYR A 7 -6.43 1.19 3.95
C TYR A 7 -6.15 -0.31 3.85
N ILE A 8 -7.12 -1.06 3.33
CA ILE A 8 -6.98 -2.48 2.99
C ILE A 8 -7.34 -2.69 1.52
N ALA A 9 -6.63 -3.57 0.83
CA ALA A 9 -7.01 -3.90 -0.54
C ALA A 9 -8.38 -4.59 -0.55
N LYS A 10 -9.30 -4.14 -1.41
CA LYS A 10 -10.68 -4.68 -1.49
C LYS A 10 -10.71 -6.19 -1.68
N PHE A 11 -9.77 -6.73 -2.46
CA PHE A 11 -9.67 -8.18 -2.65
C PHE A 11 -9.25 -8.93 -1.37
N ILE A 12 -8.40 -8.32 -0.52
CA ILE A 12 -7.99 -8.91 0.77
C ILE A 12 -9.17 -8.88 1.73
N ALA A 13 -9.90 -7.76 1.81
CA ALA A 13 -11.10 -7.66 2.66
C ALA A 13 -12.14 -8.74 2.30
N GLY A 14 -12.34 -8.99 1.00
CA GLY A 14 -13.18 -10.08 0.51
C GLY A 14 -12.62 -11.47 0.88
N LYS A 15 -11.32 -11.71 0.68
CA LYS A 15 -10.67 -12.98 1.02
C LYS A 15 -10.71 -13.29 2.53
N MET A 16 -10.66 -12.25 3.37
CA MET A 16 -10.79 -12.34 4.82
C MET A 16 -12.25 -12.37 5.30
N ASN A 17 -13.23 -12.28 4.40
CA ASN A 17 -14.66 -12.20 4.71
C ASN A 17 -14.99 -11.11 5.74
N LEU A 18 -14.34 -9.95 5.64
CA LEU A 18 -14.58 -8.84 6.56
C LEU A 18 -15.99 -8.28 6.37
N LYS A 19 -16.67 -8.00 7.49
CA LYS A 19 -17.99 -7.38 7.47
C LYS A 19 -17.86 -5.87 7.27
N GLY A 20 -18.51 -5.35 6.24
CA GLY A 20 -18.59 -3.92 6.00
C GLY A 20 -19.41 -3.21 7.10
N LEU A 21 -18.89 -2.09 7.59
CA LEU A 21 -19.52 -1.24 8.61
C LEU A 21 -20.32 -0.08 8.02
N GLY A 22 -19.99 0.33 6.80
CA GLY A 22 -20.61 1.44 6.09
C GLY A 22 -19.72 1.93 4.96
N GLU A 23 -20.10 3.04 4.33
CA GLU A 23 -19.31 3.69 3.30
C GLU A 23 -18.86 5.08 3.77
N GLU A 24 -17.75 5.55 3.23
CA GLU A 24 -17.21 6.87 3.46
C GLU A 24 -16.62 7.42 2.16
N THR A 25 -16.84 8.70 1.88
CA THR A 25 -16.23 9.38 0.73
C THR A 25 -14.98 10.12 1.18
N VAL A 26 -13.84 9.82 0.57
CA VAL A 26 -12.56 10.47 0.82
C VAL A 26 -12.20 11.37 -0.36
N ASN A 27 -11.88 12.63 -0.07
CA ASN A 27 -11.39 13.58 -1.06
C ASN A 27 -9.86 13.65 -0.99
N HIS A 28 -9.20 13.18 -2.03
CA HIS A 28 -7.75 13.20 -2.21
C HIS A 28 -7.33 14.46 -2.95
N GLY A 29 -6.52 15.31 -2.30
CA GLY A 29 -5.81 16.41 -2.96
C GLY A 29 -4.51 15.90 -3.57
N LEU A 30 -4.36 16.04 -4.89
CA LEU A 30 -3.17 15.70 -5.65
C LEU A 30 -2.36 16.96 -5.98
N PHE A 31 -1.07 16.76 -6.29
CA PHE A 31 -0.22 17.85 -6.78
C PHE A 31 -0.83 18.51 -8.02
N GLY A 32 -0.66 19.84 -8.13
CA GLY A 32 -1.27 20.62 -9.20
C GLY A 32 -2.72 21.05 -8.93
N GLY A 33 -3.24 20.87 -7.72
CA GLY A 33 -4.58 21.35 -7.31
C GLY A 33 -5.72 20.46 -7.82
N ILE A 34 -5.41 19.22 -8.22
CA ILE A 34 -6.42 18.26 -8.67
C ILE A 34 -7.01 17.59 -7.43
N GLU A 35 -8.34 17.54 -7.33
CA GLU A 35 -9.04 16.80 -6.30
C GLU A 35 -9.71 15.55 -6.88
N ARG A 36 -9.72 14.45 -6.13
CA ARG A 36 -10.43 13.22 -6.47
C ARG A 36 -11.24 12.72 -5.29
N ALA A 37 -12.54 12.57 -5.49
CA ALA A 37 -13.44 11.96 -4.52
C ALA A 37 -13.57 10.46 -4.79
N GLU A 38 -13.31 9.64 -3.78
CA GLU A 38 -13.42 8.19 -3.86
C GLU A 38 -14.33 7.68 -2.75
N LYS A 39 -15.20 6.72 -3.07
CA LYS A 39 -16.14 6.13 -2.12
C LYS A 39 -15.60 4.78 -1.69
N ASN A 40 -15.31 4.64 -0.40
CA ASN A 40 -14.66 3.48 0.18
C ASN A 40 -15.58 2.83 1.23
N GLN A 41 -15.56 1.51 1.29
CA GLN A 41 -16.23 0.74 2.33
C GLN A 41 -15.36 0.70 3.58
N ARG A 42 -15.95 0.94 4.75
CA ARG A 42 -15.31 0.80 6.06
C ARG A 42 -15.42 -0.63 6.58
N TYR A 43 -14.36 -1.10 7.22
CA TYR A 43 -14.27 -2.40 7.87
C TYR A 43 -13.61 -2.25 9.24
N ASN A 44 -14.02 -3.07 10.20
CA ASN A 44 -13.27 -3.27 11.45
C ASN A 44 -12.36 -4.47 11.29
N ILE A 45 -11.09 -4.30 11.63
CA ILE A 45 -10.12 -5.39 11.68
C ILE A 45 -9.61 -5.50 13.10
N ASN A 46 -9.77 -6.69 13.68
CA ASN A 46 -9.12 -7.06 14.91
C ASN A 46 -7.84 -7.84 14.57
N ILE A 47 -6.69 -7.18 14.69
CA ILE A 47 -5.40 -7.82 14.49
C ILE A 47 -4.88 -8.31 15.84
N ASN A 48 -4.69 -9.62 15.93
CA ASN A 48 -3.99 -10.25 17.03
C ASN A 48 -2.52 -10.38 16.62
N LEU A 49 -1.71 -9.38 16.95
CA LEU A 49 -0.25 -9.45 16.82
C LEU A 49 0.31 -9.95 18.15
N SER A 50 0.76 -11.20 18.20
CA SER A 50 1.39 -11.74 19.40
C SER A 50 2.90 -11.51 19.38
N ASN A 51 3.46 -10.97 20.46
CA ASN A 51 4.85 -11.31 20.82
C ASN A 51 4.91 -12.81 21.23
N VAL A 52 6.07 -13.32 21.64
CA VAL A 52 6.17 -14.71 22.15
C VAL A 52 5.14 -15.02 23.24
N ASN A 53 4.67 -14.01 23.99
CA ASN A 53 3.70 -14.14 25.07
C ASN A 53 2.24 -13.93 24.65
N GLY A 54 1.92 -13.76 23.36
CA GLY A 54 0.53 -13.76 22.91
C GLY A 54 -0.29 -12.51 23.27
N SER A 55 0.31 -11.48 23.86
CA SER A 55 -0.44 -10.53 24.68
C SER A 55 -0.98 -9.29 23.97
N TYR A 56 -0.67 -9.08 22.69
CA TYR A 56 -1.05 -7.86 22.00
C TYR A 56 -2.22 -8.07 21.02
N LYS A 57 -3.21 -7.19 21.16
CA LYS A 57 -4.42 -7.13 20.35
C LYS A 57 -4.69 -5.67 20.01
N CYS A 58 -4.96 -5.39 18.75
CA CYS A 58 -5.32 -4.06 18.30
C CYS A 58 -6.52 -4.16 17.35
N GLU A 59 -7.51 -3.33 17.58
CA GLU A 59 -8.65 -3.17 16.69
C GLU A 59 -8.57 -1.78 16.06
N PHE A 60 -8.75 -1.72 14.74
CA PHE A 60 -8.81 -0.45 14.03
C PHE A 60 -9.71 -0.52 12.80
N GLU A 61 -10.30 0.63 12.49
CA GLU A 61 -11.10 0.85 11.30
C GLU A 61 -10.19 1.08 10.10
N VAL A 62 -10.53 0.44 8.98
CA VAL A 62 -9.85 0.62 7.69
C VAL A 62 -10.85 0.89 6.59
N LEU A 63 -10.40 1.61 5.57
CA LEU A 63 -11.13 1.80 4.32
C LEU A 63 -10.64 0.79 3.27
N ASP A 64 -11.53 0.24 2.44
CA ASP A 64 -11.06 -0.49 1.27
C ASP A 64 -10.47 0.45 0.22
N GLU A 65 -9.50 -0.06 -0.53
CA GLU A 65 -8.98 0.59 -1.71
C GLU A 65 -8.85 -0.45 -2.82
N LYS A 66 -9.10 -0.07 -4.07
CA LYS A 66 -8.96 -1.01 -5.19
C LYS A 66 -7.51 -1.43 -5.36
N LYS A 67 -6.59 -0.47 -5.19
CA LYS A 67 -5.14 -0.68 -5.29
C LYS A 67 -4.42 0.28 -4.34
N ILE A 68 -3.79 -0.25 -3.29
CA ILE A 68 -3.10 0.55 -2.26
C ILE A 68 -1.94 1.35 -2.85
N CYS A 69 -1.08 0.70 -3.64
CA CYS A 69 -0.02 1.37 -4.38
C CYS A 69 0.02 0.86 -5.82
N PRO A 70 0.05 1.76 -6.83
CA PRO A 70 0.41 1.37 -8.18
C PRO A 70 1.83 0.83 -8.23
N SER A 71 2.15 0.04 -9.26
CA SER A 71 3.54 -0.35 -9.52
C SER A 71 4.34 0.92 -9.75
N LEU A 72 5.51 1.01 -9.12
CA LEU A 72 6.38 2.15 -9.31
C LEU A 72 6.99 2.06 -10.71
N LEU A 73 6.88 3.14 -11.47
CA LEU A 73 7.53 3.21 -12.77
C LEU A 73 9.04 3.26 -12.56
N ARG A 74 9.78 2.42 -13.31
CA ARG A 74 11.24 2.49 -13.31
C ARG A 74 11.70 3.76 -13.99
N ILE A 75 12.79 4.32 -13.48
CA ILE A 75 13.54 5.37 -14.15
C ILE A 75 14.25 4.69 -15.33
N ASN A 76 13.76 4.95 -16.53
CA ASN A 76 14.34 4.44 -17.78
C ASN A 76 15.10 5.53 -18.56
N ASP A 77 15.29 6.71 -17.98
CA ASP A 77 16.05 7.80 -18.61
C ASP A 77 17.53 7.73 -18.21
N ASP A 78 18.38 7.41 -19.19
CA ASP A 78 19.82 7.31 -19.02
C ASP A 78 20.47 8.61 -18.52
N ASN A 79 19.92 9.77 -18.89
CA ASN A 79 20.46 11.06 -18.44
C ASN A 79 20.17 11.26 -16.94
N CYS A 80 18.94 10.98 -16.52
CA CYS A 80 18.57 10.97 -15.11
C CYS A 80 19.46 10.00 -14.30
N LEU A 81 19.67 8.78 -14.78
CA LEU A 81 20.54 7.80 -14.10
C LEU A 81 22.00 8.27 -13.98
N LYS A 82 22.56 8.89 -15.03
CA LYS A 82 23.90 9.47 -14.99
C LYS A 82 24.01 10.62 -13.99
N GLN A 83 22.99 11.48 -13.91
CA GLN A 83 22.94 12.57 -12.94
C GLN A 83 22.86 12.05 -11.50
N LEU A 84 22.01 11.06 -11.24
CA LEU A 84 21.91 10.42 -9.93
C LEU A 84 23.26 9.82 -9.51
N LYS A 85 23.94 9.13 -10.43
CA LYS A 85 25.29 8.60 -10.18
C LYS A 85 26.32 9.70 -9.93
N TYR A 86 26.27 10.81 -10.68
CA TYR A 86 27.15 11.96 -10.45
C TYR A 86 26.93 12.59 -9.06
N LEU A 87 25.69 12.57 -8.56
CA LEU A 87 25.33 13.03 -7.22
C LEU A 87 25.59 11.99 -6.11
N ASP A 88 26.23 10.86 -6.44
CA ASP A 88 26.47 9.73 -5.53
C ASP A 88 25.18 9.15 -4.91
N ILE A 89 24.05 9.25 -5.65
CA ILE A 89 22.77 8.65 -5.27
C ILE A 89 22.69 7.25 -5.86
N LEU A 90 22.75 6.25 -4.98
CA LEU A 90 22.56 4.84 -5.34
C LEU A 90 21.09 4.52 -5.53
N THR A 91 20.73 4.06 -6.71
CA THR A 91 19.39 3.56 -7.03
C THR A 91 19.38 2.03 -6.93
N SER A 92 18.56 1.47 -6.02
CA SER A 92 18.37 0.02 -5.89
C SER A 92 17.45 -0.55 -6.97
N ASP A 93 16.61 0.29 -7.55
CA ASP A 93 15.48 -0.12 -8.40
C ASP A 93 15.84 -0.21 -9.90
N VAL A 94 17.14 -0.12 -10.22
CA VAL A 94 17.65 -0.13 -11.60
C VAL A 94 17.73 -1.54 -12.18
N MET A 95 17.73 -2.58 -11.35
CA MET A 95 17.87 -3.96 -11.82
C MET A 95 17.12 -4.97 -10.96
N ARG A 96 15.83 -5.17 -11.22
CA ARG A 96 15.13 -6.47 -11.21
C ARG A 96 13.69 -6.32 -11.67
N ASN A 97 13.23 -7.22 -12.54
CA ASN A 97 11.81 -7.36 -12.82
C ASN A 97 11.07 -7.77 -11.54
N GLU A 98 9.98 -7.08 -11.20
CA GLU A 98 9.14 -7.27 -10.01
C GLU A 98 8.46 -8.65 -9.93
N LYS A 99 8.92 -9.66 -10.69
CA LYS A 99 8.46 -11.04 -10.54
C LYS A 99 8.91 -11.68 -9.21
N PHE A 100 9.78 -11.04 -8.44
CA PHE A 100 10.38 -11.62 -7.22
C PHE A 100 9.80 -11.12 -5.89
N CYS A 101 8.83 -10.20 -5.86
CA CYS A 101 8.22 -9.76 -4.61
C CYS A 101 6.90 -10.46 -4.27
N LEU A 102 6.67 -11.69 -4.76
CA LEU A 102 5.52 -12.50 -4.36
C LEU A 102 5.92 -13.97 -4.19
N TYR A 103 5.96 -14.38 -2.91
CA TYR A 103 6.10 -15.73 -2.38
C TYR A 103 7.42 -16.46 -2.66
N GLU A 104 8.33 -16.46 -1.67
CA GLU A 104 9.14 -17.65 -1.44
C GLU A 104 8.19 -18.82 -1.23
N LYS A 105 8.03 -19.65 -2.26
CA LYS A 105 7.57 -21.02 -2.07
C LYS A 105 8.66 -21.74 -1.30
N HIS A 106 8.42 -22.00 -0.01
CA HIS A 106 8.97 -23.20 0.58
C HIS A 106 8.36 -24.40 -0.16
N SER A 107 9.22 -25.24 -0.72
CA SER A 107 8.89 -26.59 -1.14
C SER A 107 10.11 -27.44 -0.79
N ASP A 108 9.81 -28.58 -0.18
CA ASP A 108 10.68 -29.52 0.50
C ASP A 108 11.90 -30.01 -0.31
#